data_AF-A0A662BQI3-F1
#
_entry.id   AF-A0A662BQI3-F1
#
_cell.length_a   1.000
_cell.length_b   1.000
_cell.length_c   1.000
_cell.angle_alpha   90.00
_cell.angle_beta   90.00
_cell.angle_gamma   90.00
#
_symmetry.space_group_name_H-M   'P 1'
#
loop_
_entity.id
_entity.type
_entity.pdbx_description
1 polymer ?
#
loop_
_entity_poly.entity_id
_entity_poly.type
_entity_poly.pdbx_seq_one_letter_code
_entity_poly.pdbx_strand_id
1 'polypeptide(L)'
;MDIVELFKPYKIIYILIIIFILNSCNDNDKLFELKNDTGIQFNNKLSPTPSLNILSYLYYYNGAGIAAGDFNRDGFKDILVAGNDIEISTQFGRLDASHGTLLINDQKGFFTFKTGQSFDISGQARDIKKLSINGTEYFIVSINNNTPVFLKYNE
;
A
#
# COMPACT_ATOMS: atom_id res chain seq x y z
N MET A 1 64.05 -36.77 1.98
CA MET A 1 62.63 -36.61 2.39
C MET A 1 62.50 -35.19 2.87
N ASP A 2 62.17 -34.32 1.93
CA ASP A 2 62.71 -32.96 1.97
C ASP A 2 61.70 -31.99 2.53
N ILE A 3 62.16 -31.12 3.42
CA ILE A 3 61.33 -30.21 4.22
C ILE A 3 60.48 -29.30 3.31
N VAL A 4 60.94 -29.06 2.08
CA VAL A 4 60.26 -28.32 1.01
C VAL A 4 58.92 -28.94 0.60
N GLU A 5 58.73 -30.26 0.73
CA GLU A 5 57.49 -30.94 0.33
C GLU A 5 56.33 -30.64 1.29
N LEU A 6 56.59 -30.45 2.59
CA LEU A 6 55.56 -30.12 3.58
C LEU A 6 54.91 -28.75 3.36
N PHE A 7 55.52 -27.85 2.57
CA PHE A 7 55.02 -26.49 2.31
C PHE A 7 54.17 -26.33 1.05
N LYS A 8 53.91 -27.41 0.31
CA LYS A 8 52.96 -27.42 -0.82
C LYS A 8 51.47 -27.30 -0.39
N PRO A 9 50.94 -28.07 0.59
CA PRO A 9 49.51 -28.07 0.88
C PRO A 9 48.99 -26.78 1.51
N TYR A 10 49.69 -26.20 2.51
CA TYR A 10 49.17 -25.00 3.18
C TYR A 10 49.19 -23.75 2.27
N LYS A 11 50.00 -23.73 1.21
CA LYS A 11 49.96 -22.68 0.18
C LYS A 11 48.69 -22.76 -0.68
N ILE A 12 48.16 -23.95 -0.93
CA ILE A 12 46.88 -24.16 -1.64
C ILE A 12 45.71 -23.74 -0.73
N ILE A 13 45.75 -24.09 0.56
CA ILE A 13 44.74 -23.68 1.55
C ILE A 13 44.63 -22.15 1.61
N TYR A 14 45.75 -21.43 1.60
CA TYR A 14 45.76 -19.96 1.62
C TYR A 14 45.10 -19.34 0.38
N ILE A 15 45.30 -19.94 -0.81
CA ILE A 15 44.66 -19.51 -2.06
C ILE A 15 43.14 -19.76 -2.01
N LEU A 16 42.71 -20.93 -1.50
CA LEU A 16 41.28 -21.25 -1.34
C LEU A 16 40.58 -20.30 -0.37
N ILE A 17 41.23 -19.93 0.74
CA ILE A 17 40.69 -18.96 1.70
C ILE A 17 40.54 -17.57 1.05
N ILE A 18 41.54 -17.11 0.27
CA ILE A 18 41.45 -15.84 -0.45
C ILE A 18 40.29 -15.86 -1.46
N ILE A 19 40.13 -16.94 -2.23
CA ILE A 19 39.00 -17.10 -3.17
C ILE A 19 37.66 -17.05 -2.43
N PHE A 20 37.54 -17.66 -1.25
CA PHE A 20 36.33 -17.65 -0.45
C PHE A 20 35.98 -16.23 0.04
N ILE A 21 36.96 -15.48 0.53
CA ILE A 21 36.79 -14.09 0.99
C ILE A 21 36.37 -13.17 -0.18
N LEU A 22 36.94 -13.36 -1.38
CA LEU A 22 36.62 -12.56 -2.57
C LEU A 22 35.18 -12.75 -3.09
N ASN A 23 34.43 -13.75 -2.62
CA ASN A 23 33.02 -13.95 -2.94
C ASN A 23 32.07 -13.42 -1.85
N SER A 24 32.59 -12.84 -0.76
CA SER A 24 31.83 -12.54 0.46
C SER A 24 31.17 -11.16 0.50
N CYS A 25 30.90 -10.51 -0.63
CA CYS A 25 30.19 -9.23 -0.66
C CYS A 25 29.18 -9.17 -1.82
N ASN A 26 27.91 -8.94 -1.48
CA ASN A 26 26.82 -8.75 -2.43
C ASN A 26 25.79 -7.80 -1.79
N ASP A 27 26.22 -6.57 -1.49
CA ASP A 27 25.37 -5.50 -0.91
C ASP A 27 24.25 -5.09 -1.87
N ASN A 28 23.17 -5.87 -1.87
CA ASN A 28 21.93 -5.63 -2.60
C ASN A 28 20.70 -5.70 -1.66
N ASP A 29 20.90 -5.48 -0.36
CA ASP A 29 19.85 -5.38 0.68
C ASP A 29 19.01 -4.09 0.55
N LYS A 30 18.44 -3.88 -0.64
CA LYS A 30 17.44 -2.85 -0.90
C LYS A 30 16.13 -3.29 -0.26
N LEU A 31 15.91 -2.86 0.98
CA LEU A 31 14.66 -3.08 1.73
C LEU A 31 13.40 -2.65 0.95
N PHE A 32 13.52 -1.68 0.03
CA PHE A 32 12.44 -1.22 -0.83
C PHE A 32 12.93 -0.93 -2.26
N GLU A 33 12.09 -1.22 -3.24
CA GLU A 33 12.24 -0.82 -4.65
C GLU A 33 11.02 0.00 -5.07
N LEU A 34 11.22 1.12 -5.77
CA LEU A 34 10.13 1.92 -6.31
C LEU A 34 9.59 1.26 -7.59
N LYS A 35 8.37 0.72 -7.53
CA LYS A 35 7.62 0.23 -8.71
C LYS A 35 6.73 1.33 -9.28
N ASN A 36 6.80 1.51 -10.59
CA ASN A 36 5.98 2.47 -11.35
C ASN A 36 4.87 1.77 -12.16
N ASP A 37 4.87 0.44 -12.11
CA ASP A 37 4.16 -0.54 -12.93
C ASP A 37 3.16 -1.37 -12.09
N THR A 38 2.67 -0.80 -10.98
CA THR A 38 1.81 -1.47 -9.97
C THR A 38 0.39 -1.81 -10.44
N GLY A 39 0.02 -1.43 -11.67
CA GLY A 39 -1.34 -1.55 -12.21
C GLY A 39 -2.45 -0.76 -11.49
N ILE A 40 -2.16 -0.08 -10.37
CA ILE A 40 -3.12 0.72 -9.61
C ILE A 40 -3.32 2.06 -10.31
N GLN A 41 -4.39 2.18 -11.11
CA GLN A 41 -4.78 3.44 -11.73
C GLN A 41 -5.81 4.19 -10.86
N PHE A 42 -5.32 5.00 -9.92
CA PHE A 42 -6.16 5.95 -9.17
C PHE A 42 -6.28 7.28 -9.95
N ASN A 43 -7.50 7.72 -10.23
CA ASN A 43 -7.77 8.94 -11.01
C ASN A 43 -8.88 9.78 -10.37
N ASN A 44 -8.52 10.57 -9.35
CA ASN A 44 -9.40 11.61 -8.79
C ASN A 44 -9.44 12.81 -9.76
N LYS A 45 -10.17 12.67 -10.87
CA LYS A 45 -10.19 13.65 -11.96
C LYS A 45 -11.06 14.87 -11.61
N LEU A 46 -10.47 15.79 -10.85
CA LEU A 46 -11.04 17.11 -10.59
C LEU A 46 -10.64 18.08 -11.70
N SER A 47 -11.55 18.96 -12.11
CA SER A 47 -11.34 19.96 -13.18
C SER A 47 -11.02 21.33 -12.57
N PRO A 48 -9.78 21.83 -12.65
CA PRO A 48 -9.41 23.10 -12.04
C PRO A 48 -10.07 24.31 -12.73
N THR A 49 -10.43 25.31 -11.95
CA THR A 49 -10.95 26.59 -12.43
C THR A 49 -10.19 27.76 -11.78
N PRO A 50 -10.31 29.01 -12.31
CA PRO A 50 -9.70 30.18 -11.66
C PRO A 50 -10.16 30.42 -10.22
N SER A 51 -11.37 29.94 -9.84
CA SER A 51 -11.91 30.03 -8.48
C SER A 51 -11.62 28.81 -7.60
N LEU A 52 -11.32 27.65 -8.18
CA LEU A 52 -11.07 26.40 -7.46
C LEU A 52 -9.93 25.61 -8.12
N ASN A 53 -8.74 25.73 -7.54
CA ASN A 53 -7.51 25.04 -7.94
C ASN A 53 -6.55 24.98 -6.72
N ILE A 54 -5.43 24.28 -6.86
CA ILE A 54 -4.46 24.04 -5.76
C ILE A 54 -3.86 25.32 -5.15
N LEU A 55 -3.76 26.43 -5.90
CA LEU A 55 -3.26 27.72 -5.39
C LEU A 55 -4.34 28.49 -4.60
N SER A 56 -5.61 28.23 -4.91
CA SER A 56 -6.78 28.75 -4.17
C SER A 56 -7.13 27.88 -2.96
N TYR A 57 -6.84 26.57 -3.01
CA TYR A 57 -7.25 25.59 -2.00
C TYR A 57 -6.24 24.43 -1.94
N LEU A 58 -5.38 24.44 -0.91
CA LEU A 58 -4.27 23.50 -0.76
C LEU A 58 -4.70 22.03 -0.62
N TYR A 59 -5.93 21.79 -0.15
CA TYR A 59 -6.48 20.45 0.12
C TYR A 59 -7.26 19.85 -1.06
N TYR A 60 -7.24 20.49 -2.23
CA TYR A 60 -8.01 20.10 -3.42
C TYR A 60 -7.81 18.64 -3.88
N TYR A 61 -6.71 17.99 -3.51
CA TYR A 61 -6.41 16.60 -3.90
C TYR A 61 -6.30 15.61 -2.71
N ASN A 62 -6.81 15.94 -1.53
CA ASN A 62 -6.68 15.09 -0.34
C ASN A 62 -7.44 13.74 -0.48
N GLY A 63 -6.69 12.63 -0.58
CA GLY A 63 -7.17 11.30 -0.20
C GLY A 63 -7.00 11.08 1.31
N ALA A 64 -7.80 10.20 1.91
CA ALA A 64 -7.91 10.14 3.38
C ALA A 64 -7.63 8.77 4.03
N GLY A 65 -7.79 7.65 3.32
CA GLY A 65 -7.52 6.33 3.90
C GLY A 65 -7.28 5.24 2.87
N ILE A 66 -6.33 4.36 3.19
CA ILE A 66 -6.01 3.16 2.40
C ILE A 66 -5.72 2.00 3.35
N ALA A 67 -6.23 0.81 3.01
CA ALA A 67 -5.94 -0.44 3.69
C ALA A 67 -5.72 -1.58 2.69
N ALA A 68 -4.91 -2.56 3.06
CA ALA A 68 -4.68 -3.77 2.27
C ALA A 68 -5.05 -5.02 3.08
N GLY A 69 -5.67 -5.99 2.42
CA GLY A 69 -6.17 -7.23 3.00
C GLY A 69 -6.60 -8.20 1.90
N ASP A 70 -6.91 -9.45 2.22
CA ASP A 70 -7.42 -10.41 1.26
C ASP A 70 -8.96 -10.36 1.29
N PHE A 71 -9.55 -9.47 0.50
CA PHE A 71 -10.99 -9.17 0.56
C PHE A 71 -11.83 -10.09 -0.35
N ASN A 72 -11.20 -10.88 -1.22
CA ASN A 72 -11.85 -11.88 -2.06
C ASN A 72 -11.63 -13.34 -1.58
N ARG A 73 -10.59 -13.60 -0.76
CA ARG A 73 -10.10 -14.88 -0.25
C ARG A 73 -9.44 -15.77 -1.31
N ASP A 74 -8.60 -15.17 -2.16
CA ASP A 74 -7.76 -15.86 -3.14
C ASP A 74 -6.29 -16.01 -2.72
N GLY A 75 -5.90 -15.46 -1.56
CA GLY A 75 -4.54 -15.48 -1.02
C GLY A 75 -3.69 -14.26 -1.39
N PHE A 76 -4.19 -13.36 -2.24
CA PHE A 76 -3.50 -12.13 -2.64
C PHE A 76 -4.04 -10.92 -1.86
N LYS A 77 -3.29 -9.81 -1.88
CA LYS A 77 -3.72 -8.56 -1.22
C LYS A 77 -4.47 -7.67 -2.20
N ASP A 78 -5.75 -7.49 -1.90
CA ASP A 78 -6.63 -6.45 -2.40
C ASP A 78 -6.38 -5.12 -1.65
N ILE A 79 -6.95 -4.03 -2.16
CA ILE A 79 -6.82 -2.68 -1.58
C ILE A 79 -8.20 -2.03 -1.42
N LEU A 80 -8.48 -1.52 -0.22
CA LEU A 80 -9.63 -0.65 0.07
C LEU A 80 -9.15 0.80 0.20
N VAL A 81 -9.78 1.72 -0.53
CA VAL A 81 -9.50 3.17 -0.49
C VAL A 81 -10.76 3.94 -0.09
N ALA A 82 -10.65 5.01 0.69
CA ALA A 82 -11.75 5.93 0.98
C ALA A 82 -11.25 7.38 1.15
N GLY A 83 -12.13 8.35 0.89
CA GLY A 83 -11.82 9.78 1.14
C GLY A 83 -12.84 10.73 0.55
N ASN A 84 -13.62 11.38 1.42
CA ASN A 84 -14.60 12.41 1.06
C ASN A 84 -14.35 13.69 1.87
N ASP A 85 -14.75 14.83 1.33
CA ASP A 85 -14.87 16.09 2.08
C ASP A 85 -16.20 16.78 1.74
N ILE A 86 -17.02 17.00 2.76
CA ILE A 86 -18.38 17.53 2.64
C ILE A 86 -18.63 18.74 3.55
N GLU A 87 -17.59 19.25 4.22
CA GLU A 87 -17.64 20.46 5.07
C GLU A 87 -16.96 21.67 4.39
N ILE A 88 -16.69 21.57 3.09
CA ILE A 88 -16.24 22.68 2.25
C ILE A 88 -17.34 23.74 2.05
N SER A 89 -16.94 24.99 1.79
CA SER A 89 -17.88 26.09 1.54
C SER A 89 -18.80 25.79 0.34
N THR A 90 -20.05 26.25 0.41
CA THR A 90 -21.11 26.00 -0.59
C THR A 90 -20.74 26.43 -2.02
N GLN A 91 -19.73 27.28 -2.19
CA GLN A 91 -19.18 27.69 -3.48
C GLN A 91 -18.39 26.59 -4.21
N PHE A 92 -18.05 25.48 -3.53
CA PHE A 92 -17.13 24.46 -4.02
C PHE A 92 -17.77 23.05 -4.19
N GLY A 93 -19.08 22.92 -3.96
CA GLY A 93 -19.82 21.65 -4.10
C GLY A 93 -19.70 20.72 -2.89
N ARG A 94 -19.76 19.40 -3.12
CA ARG A 94 -19.50 18.34 -2.13
C ARG A 94 -18.58 17.30 -2.76
N LEU A 95 -17.48 16.93 -2.09
CA LEU A 95 -16.56 15.89 -2.55
C LEU A 95 -16.98 14.55 -1.92
N ASP A 96 -18.15 14.06 -2.34
CA ASP A 96 -18.87 12.90 -1.81
C ASP A 96 -18.88 11.77 -2.87
N ALA A 97 -17.69 11.31 -3.25
CA ALA A 97 -17.49 10.46 -4.44
C ALA A 97 -16.72 9.15 -4.15
N SER A 98 -16.09 9.02 -2.99
CA SER A 98 -15.29 7.86 -2.57
C SER A 98 -15.91 7.23 -1.31
N HIS A 99 -17.09 6.64 -1.49
CA HIS A 99 -17.87 5.89 -0.49
C HIS A 99 -17.25 4.53 -0.12
N GLY A 100 -15.91 4.45 -0.14
CA GLY A 100 -15.16 3.20 -0.24
C GLY A 100 -15.03 2.73 -1.69
N THR A 101 -13.83 2.33 -2.08
CA THR A 101 -13.54 1.71 -3.37
C THR A 101 -12.67 0.49 -3.12
N LEU A 102 -13.17 -0.68 -3.47
CA LEU A 102 -12.44 -1.94 -3.38
C LEU A 102 -11.78 -2.28 -4.72
N LEU A 103 -10.46 -2.38 -4.69
CA LEU A 103 -9.59 -2.76 -5.80
C LEU A 103 -9.13 -4.21 -5.59
N ILE A 104 -9.55 -5.11 -6.48
CA ILE A 104 -9.27 -6.54 -6.41
C ILE A 104 -8.01 -6.87 -7.23
N ASN A 105 -7.09 -7.62 -6.64
CA ASN A 105 -5.86 -8.07 -7.27
C ASN A 105 -6.18 -9.01 -8.46
N ASP A 106 -5.53 -8.80 -9.61
CA ASP A 106 -5.72 -9.64 -10.80
C ASP A 106 -4.78 -10.86 -10.85
N GLN A 107 -3.95 -11.03 -9.81
CA GLN A 107 -2.91 -12.05 -9.63
C GLN A 107 -1.73 -11.95 -10.62
N LYS A 108 -1.69 -10.92 -11.48
CA LYS A 108 -0.62 -10.65 -12.47
C LYS A 108 0.12 -9.34 -12.20
N GLY A 109 -0.13 -8.71 -11.04
CA GLY A 109 0.46 -7.44 -10.64
C GLY A 109 -0.42 -6.21 -10.92
N PHE A 110 -1.68 -6.41 -11.34
CA PHE A 110 -2.64 -5.33 -11.61
C PHE A 110 -3.86 -5.43 -10.69
N PHE A 111 -4.72 -4.42 -10.73
CA PHE A 111 -5.93 -4.33 -9.91
C PHE A 111 -7.17 -3.96 -10.72
N THR A 112 -8.33 -4.43 -10.28
CA THR A 112 -9.63 -4.23 -10.93
C THR A 112 -10.64 -3.62 -9.96
N PHE A 113 -11.48 -2.69 -10.43
CA PHE A 113 -12.49 -2.05 -9.59
C PHE A 113 -13.67 -2.99 -9.34
N LYS A 114 -13.97 -3.30 -8.08
CA LYS A 114 -15.16 -4.09 -7.73
C LYS A 114 -16.39 -3.20 -7.56
N THR A 115 -17.34 -3.36 -8.47
CA THR A 115 -18.67 -2.74 -8.38
C THR A 115 -19.61 -3.58 -7.51
N GLY A 116 -20.73 -2.98 -7.07
CA GLY A 116 -21.76 -3.70 -6.30
C GLY A 116 -21.33 -4.14 -4.89
N GLN A 117 -20.38 -3.44 -4.26
CA GLN A 117 -19.99 -3.69 -2.87
C GLN A 117 -21.17 -3.50 -1.91
N SER A 118 -21.27 -4.33 -0.87
CA SER A 118 -22.41 -4.37 0.06
C SER A 118 -22.28 -3.40 1.25
N PHE A 119 -21.41 -2.39 1.15
CA PHE A 119 -21.11 -1.44 2.21
C PHE A 119 -20.97 -0.02 1.65
N ASP A 120 -21.17 0.97 2.53
CA ASP A 120 -21.10 2.38 2.23
C ASP A 120 -20.23 3.08 3.29
N ILE A 121 -19.16 3.75 2.85
CA ILE A 121 -18.32 4.61 3.70
C ILE A 121 -18.74 6.07 3.46
N SER A 122 -19.96 6.38 3.86
CA SER A 122 -20.56 7.71 3.68
C SER A 122 -19.90 8.78 4.55
N GLY A 123 -19.74 9.99 4.00
CA GLY A 123 -19.13 11.10 4.68
C GLY A 123 -17.61 11.02 4.81
N GLN A 124 -17.06 11.89 5.65
CA GLN A 124 -15.65 12.26 5.63
C GLN A 124 -14.71 11.22 6.25
N ALA A 125 -14.35 10.17 5.52
CA ALA A 125 -13.26 9.28 5.92
C ALA A 125 -11.96 10.07 6.24
N ARG A 126 -11.19 9.60 7.24
CA ARG A 126 -9.95 10.23 7.73
C ARG A 126 -8.77 9.28 7.93
N ASP A 127 -9.03 7.98 8.10
CA ASP A 127 -8.05 6.90 8.13
C ASP A 127 -8.77 5.53 7.99
N ILE A 128 -8.06 4.48 7.57
CA ILE A 128 -8.51 3.08 7.66
C ILE A 128 -7.45 2.28 8.43
N LYS A 129 -7.86 1.54 9.46
CA LYS A 129 -6.98 0.68 10.26
C LYS A 129 -7.59 -0.70 10.48
N LYS A 130 -6.73 -1.72 10.58
CA LYS A 130 -7.13 -3.07 10.98
C LYS A 130 -7.22 -3.15 12.50
N LEU A 131 -8.24 -3.83 13.02
CA LEU A 131 -8.54 -4.01 14.43
C LEU A 131 -9.04 -5.43 14.67
N SER A 132 -8.68 -6.06 15.79
CA SER A 132 -9.27 -7.33 16.21
C SER A 132 -10.12 -7.13 17.47
N ILE A 133 -11.32 -7.69 17.47
CA ILE A 133 -12.27 -7.65 18.59
C ILE A 133 -12.73 -9.09 18.84
N ASN A 134 -12.42 -9.63 20.01
CA ASN A 134 -12.76 -11.01 20.40
C ASN A 134 -12.33 -12.07 19.35
N GLY A 135 -11.17 -11.89 18.73
CA GLY A 135 -10.63 -12.77 17.68
C GLY A 135 -11.21 -12.51 16.28
N THR A 136 -12.31 -11.77 16.14
CA THR A 136 -12.84 -11.34 14.84
C THR A 136 -12.07 -10.12 14.35
N GLU A 137 -11.63 -10.12 13.09
CA GLU A 137 -10.97 -8.98 12.48
C GLU A 137 -11.96 -7.99 11.84
N TYR A 138 -11.59 -6.71 11.86
CA TYR A 138 -12.35 -5.59 11.32
C TYR A 138 -11.39 -4.60 10.66
N PHE A 139 -11.90 -3.87 9.66
CA PHE A 139 -11.33 -2.60 9.25
C PHE A 139 -12.22 -1.48 9.83
N ILE A 140 -11.64 -0.68 10.72
CA ILE A 140 -12.28 0.52 11.26
C ILE A 140 -11.89 1.72 10.38
N VAL A 141 -12.89 2.49 9.97
CA VAL A 141 -12.74 3.72 9.20
C VAL A 141 -13.16 4.88 10.09
N SER A 142 -12.24 5.80 10.39
CA SER A 142 -12.57 7.01 11.14
C SER A 142 -13.28 8.01 10.23
N ILE A 143 -14.42 8.55 10.68
CA ILE A 143 -15.21 9.53 9.95
C ILE A 143 -15.21 10.85 10.73
N ASN A 144 -14.93 11.99 10.07
CA ASN A 144 -14.99 13.30 10.71
C ASN A 144 -16.43 13.61 11.17
N ASN A 145 -16.59 14.09 12.41
CA ASN A 145 -17.86 14.49 13.01
C ASN A 145 -18.98 13.40 12.99
N ASN A 146 -18.62 12.11 12.86
CA ASN A 146 -19.57 11.00 12.79
C ASN A 146 -19.01 9.73 13.46
N THR A 147 -19.84 8.70 13.61
CA THR A 147 -19.45 7.39 14.16
C THR A 147 -18.50 6.66 13.19
N PRO A 148 -17.41 6.03 13.67
CA PRO A 148 -16.54 5.21 12.82
C PRO A 148 -17.28 4.03 12.18
N VAL A 149 -16.99 3.73 10.92
CA VAL A 149 -17.55 2.58 10.20
C VAL A 149 -16.70 1.34 10.49
N PHE A 150 -17.34 0.23 10.86
CA PHE A 150 -16.70 -1.06 11.11
C PHE A 150 -17.04 -2.05 10.01
N LEU A 151 -16.11 -2.29 9.09
CA LEU A 151 -16.22 -3.34 8.09
C LEU A 151 -15.69 -4.64 8.70
N LYS A 152 -16.58 -5.58 9.04
CA LYS A 152 -16.17 -6.92 9.52
C LYS A 152 -15.43 -7.65 8.40
N TYR A 153 -14.21 -8.09 8.69
CA TYR A 153 -13.49 -9.02 7.85
C TYR A 153 -14.06 -10.43 8.12
N ASN A 154 -14.61 -11.07 7.09
CA ASN A 154 -15.09 -12.45 7.18
C ASN A 154 -14.05 -13.36 6.53
N GLU A 155 -13.45 -14.21 7.35
CA GLU A 155 -12.70 -15.41 6.91
C GLU A 155 -13.60 -16.37 6.11
#